data_AF-A0A0H3K0T8-F1
#
_entry.id   AF-A0A0H3K0T8-F1
#
_cell.length_a   1.000
_cell.length_b   1.000
_cell.length_c   1.000
_cell.angle_alpha   90.00
_cell.angle_beta   90.00
_cell.angle_gamma   90.00
#
_symmetry.space_group_name_H-M   'P 1'
#
loop_
_entity.id
_entity.type
_entity.pdbx_description
1 polymer ?
#
loop_
_entity_poly.entity_id
_entity_poly.type
_entity_poly.pdbx_seq_one_letter_code
_entity_poly.pdbx_strand_id
1 'polypeptide(L)'
;MRSLSYSLGAAILGSLGIWVTAGLSQVAWGDGAYLYGEAKTRDEIGKTYLVFAAAGNRLEGAIYMPYSSFDCFQGTIRDRQLVLTIADSFDGQEYRFSIPIAAAATEPNQPPQLAGFYDLKRLSDNDQRILKQCRQTPRSR
;
A
#
# COMPACT_ATOMS: atom_id res chain seq x y z
N MET A 1 -41.72 -66.29 12.29
CA MET A 1 -42.68 -65.58 11.42
C MET A 1 -42.08 -64.23 11.06
N ARG A 2 -42.07 -63.91 9.77
CA ARG A 2 -41.54 -62.66 9.16
C ARG A 2 -42.31 -61.44 9.68
N SER A 3 -41.64 -60.28 9.69
CA SER A 3 -42.16 -58.88 9.54
C SER A 3 -41.59 -57.94 10.61
N LEU A 4 -41.25 -56.67 10.38
CA LEU A 4 -41.15 -55.80 9.20
C LEU A 4 -40.27 -54.63 9.65
N SER A 5 -39.25 -54.28 8.86
CA SER A 5 -38.42 -53.09 9.06
C SER A 5 -39.23 -51.82 8.78
N TYR A 6 -39.05 -50.77 9.58
CA TYR A 6 -39.40 -49.40 9.20
C TYR A 6 -38.21 -48.48 9.45
N SER A 7 -37.57 -48.07 8.36
CA SER A 7 -36.56 -47.02 8.34
C SER A 7 -37.25 -45.66 8.44
N LEU A 8 -36.94 -44.89 9.49
CA LEU A 8 -37.27 -43.47 9.54
C LEU A 8 -36.30 -42.72 8.61
N GLY A 9 -36.80 -42.33 7.44
CA GLY A 9 -36.08 -41.48 6.50
C GLY A 9 -36.00 -40.05 7.04
N ALA A 10 -34.78 -39.57 7.28
CA ALA A 10 -34.53 -38.14 7.49
C ALA A 10 -34.55 -37.45 6.13
N ALA A 11 -35.57 -36.63 5.88
CA ALA A 11 -35.64 -35.75 4.73
C ALA A 11 -34.57 -34.65 4.87
N ILE A 12 -33.51 -34.74 4.06
CA ILE A 12 -32.52 -33.67 3.93
C ILE A 12 -33.14 -32.61 3.01
N LEU A 13 -33.72 -31.55 3.59
CA LEU A 13 -34.10 -30.38 2.83
C LEU A 13 -32.83 -29.69 2.35
N GLY A 14 -32.53 -29.85 1.06
CA GLY A 14 -31.46 -29.15 0.38
C GLY A 14 -31.76 -27.67 0.32
N SER A 15 -31.16 -26.88 1.21
CA SER A 15 -31.02 -25.45 1.05
C SER A 15 -29.69 -25.18 0.34
N LEU A 16 -29.74 -24.98 -0.98
CA LEU A 16 -28.64 -24.42 -1.78
C LEU A 16 -28.48 -22.93 -1.42
N GLY A 17 -27.95 -22.64 -0.24
CA GLY A 17 -27.48 -21.31 0.12
C GLY A 17 -26.11 -21.08 -0.49
N ILE A 18 -26.05 -20.47 -1.67
CA ILE A 18 -24.80 -19.94 -2.21
C ILE A 18 -24.44 -18.71 -1.37
N TRP A 19 -23.56 -18.89 -0.39
CA TRP A 19 -22.95 -17.76 0.29
C TRP A 19 -21.93 -17.14 -0.66
N VAL A 20 -22.32 -16.11 -1.41
CA VAL A 20 -21.35 -15.25 -2.10
C VAL A 20 -20.64 -14.45 -1.01
N THR A 21 -19.51 -14.94 -0.53
CA THR A 21 -18.60 -14.11 0.27
C THR A 21 -18.02 -13.07 -0.66
N ALA A 22 -18.56 -11.84 -0.61
CA ALA A 22 -17.90 -10.69 -1.19
C ALA A 22 -16.53 -10.57 -0.52
N GLY A 23 -15.49 -11.05 -1.19
CA GLY A 23 -14.12 -10.91 -0.71
C GLY A 23 -13.83 -9.42 -0.57
N LEU A 24 -13.34 -8.99 0.58
CA LEU A 24 -12.80 -7.65 0.74
C LEU A 24 -11.66 -7.53 -0.27
N SER A 25 -11.85 -6.73 -1.34
CA SER A 25 -10.78 -6.45 -2.29
C SER A 25 -9.62 -5.81 -1.54
N GLN A 26 -8.59 -6.60 -1.26
CA GLN A 26 -7.39 -6.11 -0.60
C GLN A 26 -6.71 -5.12 -1.54
N VAL A 27 -6.44 -3.92 -1.05
CA VAL A 27 -5.67 -2.95 -1.82
C VAL A 27 -4.25 -3.49 -1.94
N ALA A 28 -3.87 -3.89 -3.14
CA ALA A 28 -2.52 -4.34 -3.46
C ALA A 28 -1.80 -3.26 -4.27
N TRP A 29 -0.53 -3.03 -3.97
CA TRP A 29 0.38 -2.42 -4.93
C TRP A 29 1.05 -3.52 -5.74
N GLY A 30 1.21 -3.26 -7.04
CA GLY A 30 2.14 -4.05 -7.83
C GLY A 30 3.57 -3.84 -7.34
N ASP A 31 4.44 -4.79 -7.64
CA ASP A 31 5.87 -4.59 -7.42
C ASP A 31 6.37 -3.50 -8.37
N GLY A 32 7.05 -2.48 -7.84
CA GLY A 32 7.46 -1.35 -8.66
C GLY A 32 7.94 -0.15 -7.86
N ALA A 33 8.33 0.90 -8.58
CA ALA A 33 8.69 2.19 -8.00
C ALA A 33 7.61 3.23 -8.34
N TYR A 34 7.26 4.04 -7.34
CA TYR A 34 6.14 4.98 -7.40
C TYR A 34 6.59 6.37 -6.97
N LEU A 35 5.98 7.39 -7.59
CA LEU A 35 6.16 8.79 -7.24
C LEU A 35 4.80 9.45 -7.02
N TYR A 36 4.62 9.99 -5.83
CA TYR A 36 3.43 10.77 -5.45
C TYR A 36 3.84 12.18 -5.03
N GLY A 37 3.01 13.18 -5.32
CA GLY A 37 3.24 14.57 -4.89
C GLY A 37 1.96 15.26 -4.45
N GLU A 38 2.05 16.18 -3.50
CA GLU A 38 0.91 17.06 -3.12
C GLU A 38 0.49 17.98 -4.28
N ALA A 39 1.41 18.21 -5.23
CA ALA A 39 1.18 18.90 -6.47
C ALA A 39 1.13 17.94 -7.67
N LYS A 40 0.37 18.33 -8.70
CA LYS A 40 0.30 17.60 -9.98
C LYS A 40 1.57 17.74 -10.82
N THR A 41 2.36 18.77 -10.54
CA THR A 41 3.63 19.08 -11.20
C THR A 41 4.79 18.81 -10.24
N ARG A 42 5.94 18.43 -10.79
CA ARG A 42 7.17 18.26 -10.00
C ARG A 42 7.78 19.61 -9.63
N ASP A 43 8.69 19.56 -8.68
CA ASP A 43 9.58 20.67 -8.29
C ASP A 43 8.83 21.93 -7.81
N GLU A 44 7.59 21.77 -7.34
CA GLU A 44 6.83 22.87 -6.75
C GLU A 44 7.32 23.12 -5.32
N ILE A 45 7.85 24.34 -5.10
CA ILE A 45 8.43 24.72 -3.81
C ILE A 45 7.37 24.67 -2.71
N GLY A 46 7.72 24.09 -1.57
CA GLY A 46 6.83 23.94 -0.42
C GLY A 46 5.81 22.81 -0.56
N LYS A 47 5.95 21.94 -1.57
CA LYS A 47 5.15 20.72 -1.73
C LYS A 47 5.94 19.48 -1.37
N THR A 48 5.23 18.53 -0.78
CA THR A 48 5.78 17.26 -0.36
C THR A 48 5.64 16.21 -1.45
N TYR A 49 6.67 15.38 -1.60
CA TYR A 49 6.71 14.26 -2.52
C TYR A 49 7.14 12.98 -1.80
N LEU A 50 6.58 11.85 -2.23
CA LEU A 50 6.97 10.51 -1.80
C LEU A 50 7.49 9.74 -2.99
N VAL A 51 8.69 9.18 -2.85
CA VAL A 51 9.24 8.20 -3.79
C VAL A 51 9.52 6.90 -3.05
N PHE A 52 9.00 5.77 -3.53
CA PHE A 52 9.19 4.48 -2.88
C PHE A 52 9.14 3.31 -3.83
N ALA A 53 9.78 2.22 -3.43
CA ALA A 53 9.59 0.90 -4.02
C ALA A 53 8.55 0.14 -3.19
N ALA A 54 7.60 -0.51 -3.86
CA ALA A 54 6.69 -1.46 -3.25
C ALA A 54 7.07 -2.90 -3.66
N ALA A 55 6.99 -3.81 -2.70
CA ALA A 55 7.09 -5.25 -2.90
C ALA A 55 6.04 -5.95 -2.04
N GLY A 56 4.91 -6.31 -2.67
CA GLY A 56 3.68 -6.68 -1.96
C GLY A 56 3.21 -5.59 -0.99
N ASN A 57 3.10 -5.92 0.31
CA ASN A 57 2.64 -4.99 1.34
C ASN A 57 3.76 -4.16 1.98
N ARG A 58 5.02 -4.29 1.53
CA ARG A 58 6.18 -3.57 2.11
C ARG A 58 6.61 -2.42 1.21
N LEU A 59 6.95 -1.30 1.84
CA LEU A 59 7.37 -0.07 1.19
C LEU A 59 8.73 0.36 1.74
N GLU A 60 9.59 0.84 0.87
CA GLU A 60 10.85 1.46 1.25
C GLU A 60 11.10 2.65 0.34
N GLY A 61 11.36 3.82 0.93
CA GLY A 61 11.42 5.05 0.16
C GLY A 61 11.82 6.27 0.97
N ALA A 62 11.45 7.43 0.45
CA ALA A 62 11.72 8.72 1.04
C ALA A 62 10.53 9.67 0.93
N ILE A 63 10.44 10.57 1.89
CA ILE A 63 9.66 11.79 1.83
C ILE A 63 10.62 12.96 1.62
N TYR A 64 10.27 13.90 0.74
CA TYR A 64 11.13 15.05 0.47
C TYR A 64 10.33 16.26 -0.02
N MET A 65 10.93 17.44 0.13
CA MET A 65 10.53 18.66 -0.57
C MET A 65 11.60 19.02 -1.61
N PRO A 66 11.24 19.63 -2.75
CA PRO A 66 12.21 20.04 -3.75
C PRO A 66 13.28 20.96 -3.15
N TYR A 67 14.54 20.72 -3.54
CA TYR A 67 15.71 21.49 -3.09
C TYR A 67 15.97 21.45 -1.57
N SER A 68 15.46 20.44 -0.88
CA SER A 68 15.67 20.22 0.56
C SER A 68 16.37 18.87 0.83
N SER A 69 16.59 18.56 2.12
CA SER A 69 16.87 17.20 2.57
C SER A 69 15.68 16.26 2.31
N PHE A 70 15.95 14.96 2.41
CA PHE A 70 14.95 13.91 2.35
C PHE A 70 15.10 12.99 3.55
N ASP A 71 13.99 12.46 4.02
CA ASP A 71 13.96 11.49 5.12
C ASP A 71 13.51 10.15 4.57
N CYS A 72 14.30 9.11 4.84
CA CYS A 72 13.94 7.77 4.43
C CYS A 72 12.78 7.25 5.30
N PHE A 73 11.99 6.34 4.77
CA PHE A 73 10.98 5.62 5.53
C PHE A 73 10.93 4.14 5.17
N GLN A 74 10.46 3.34 6.12
CA GLN A 74 9.90 2.02 5.88
C GLN A 74 8.38 2.10 6.06
N GLY A 75 7.64 1.34 5.27
CA GLY A 75 6.19 1.37 5.34
C GLY A 75 5.53 0.04 5.07
N THR A 76 4.27 -0.04 5.46
CA THR A 76 3.40 -1.18 5.15
C THR A 76 2.03 -0.70 4.72
N ILE A 77 1.38 -1.48 3.85
CA ILE A 77 -0.03 -1.28 3.53
C ILE A 77 -0.86 -2.02 4.57
N ARG A 78 -1.72 -1.31 5.30
CA ARG A 78 -2.61 -1.90 6.31
C ARG A 78 -3.91 -1.10 6.37
N ASP A 79 -5.05 -1.79 6.43
CA ASP A 79 -6.36 -1.16 6.66
C ASP A 79 -6.68 0.02 5.71
N ARG A 80 -6.30 -0.11 4.42
CA ARG A 80 -6.38 0.94 3.38
C ARG A 80 -5.57 2.21 3.72
N GLN A 81 -4.43 2.03 4.37
CA GLN A 81 -3.49 3.09 4.70
C GLN A 81 -2.07 2.67 4.37
N LEU A 82 -1.23 3.64 4.04
CA LEU A 82 0.21 3.52 4.06
C LEU A 82 0.66 3.90 5.46
N VAL A 83 1.06 2.92 6.26
CA VAL A 83 1.63 3.16 7.59
C VAL A 83 3.13 3.29 7.42
N LEU A 84 3.65 4.50 7.64
CA LEU A 84 5.06 4.86 7.43
C LEU A 84 5.76 5.04 8.78
N THR A 85 7.01 4.60 8.86
CA THR A 85 7.95 4.92 9.92
C THR A 85 9.10 5.68 9.29
N ILE A 86 9.12 6.98 9.53
CA ILE A 86 10.09 7.94 8.99
C ILE A 86 11.20 8.06 10.02
N ALA A 87 12.47 7.97 9.59
CA ALA A 87 13.58 8.34 10.47
C ALA A 87 14.06 9.72 10.02
N ASP A 88 14.03 10.67 10.94
CA ASP A 88 14.51 12.02 10.72
C ASP A 88 16.01 12.00 10.43
N SER A 89 16.40 12.64 9.33
CA SER A 89 17.77 12.65 8.85
C SER A 89 18.73 13.48 9.71
N PHE A 90 18.22 14.34 10.59
CA PHE A 90 19.00 15.22 11.45
C PHE A 90 19.30 14.59 12.81
N ASP A 91 18.30 14.04 13.50
CA ASP A 91 18.46 13.50 14.86
C ASP A 91 18.23 11.98 14.98
N GLY A 92 17.77 11.32 13.90
CA GLY A 92 17.51 9.89 13.87
C GLY A 92 16.24 9.47 14.59
N GLN A 93 15.41 10.40 15.07
CA GLN A 93 14.14 10.09 15.72
C GLN A 93 13.17 9.47 14.72
N GLU A 94 12.39 8.50 15.19
CA GLU A 94 11.37 7.85 14.39
C GLU A 94 9.98 8.44 14.60
N TYR A 95 9.33 8.81 13.50
CA TYR A 95 7.97 9.33 13.49
C TYR A 95 7.07 8.41 12.67
N ARG A 96 5.90 8.09 13.22
CA ARG A 96 4.88 7.30 12.52
C ARG A 96 3.86 8.22 11.87
N PHE A 97 3.64 8.01 10.58
CA PHE A 97 2.63 8.72 9.80
C PHE A 97 1.74 7.73 9.04
N SER A 98 0.53 8.14 8.70
CA SER A 98 -0.38 7.28 7.93
C SER A 98 -1.09 8.06 6.84
N ILE A 99 -0.99 7.58 5.60
CA ILE A 99 -1.64 8.19 4.44
C ILE A 99 -2.82 7.31 4.02
N PRO A 100 -4.05 7.81 4.03
CA PRO A 100 -5.21 7.06 3.57
C PRO A 100 -5.14 6.77 2.06
N ILE A 101 -5.59 5.58 1.69
CA ILE A 101 -5.82 5.21 0.29
C ILE A 101 -7.24 5.63 -0.09
N ALA A 102 -7.33 6.73 -0.85
CA ALA A 102 -8.58 7.32 -1.28
C ALA A 102 -9.34 6.42 -2.26
N ALA A 103 -8.64 5.78 -3.20
CA ALA A 103 -9.25 4.82 -4.12
C ALA A 103 -8.28 3.67 -4.43
N ALA A 104 -8.83 2.46 -4.57
CA ALA A 104 -8.05 1.31 -5.03
C ALA A 104 -7.69 1.47 -6.51
N ALA A 105 -6.70 0.70 -6.97
CA ALA A 105 -6.44 0.54 -8.39
C ALA A 105 -7.68 0.01 -9.11
N THR A 106 -8.06 0.64 -10.21
CA THR A 106 -9.17 0.18 -11.07
C THR A 106 -8.68 -0.68 -12.23
N GLU A 107 -7.43 -0.48 -12.64
CA GLU A 107 -6.81 -1.18 -13.76
C GLU A 107 -5.59 -2.01 -13.34
N PRO A 108 -5.29 -3.11 -14.05
CA PRO A 108 -4.02 -3.81 -13.88
C PRO A 108 -2.83 -2.86 -14.07
N ASN A 109 -1.88 -2.88 -13.13
CA ASN A 109 -0.68 -2.02 -13.12
C ASN A 109 -0.91 -0.52 -12.85
N GLN A 110 -2.14 -0.08 -12.57
CA GLN A 110 -2.37 1.26 -12.03
C GLN A 110 -2.15 1.24 -10.51
N PRO A 111 -1.41 2.18 -9.93
CA PRO A 111 -1.31 2.23 -8.48
C PRO A 111 -2.57 2.88 -7.85
N PRO A 112 -2.97 2.47 -6.63
CA PRO A 112 -3.96 3.14 -5.81
C PRO A 112 -3.77 4.66 -5.68
N GLN A 113 -4.87 5.37 -5.51
CA GLN A 113 -4.88 6.81 -5.26
C GLN A 113 -4.70 7.09 -3.76
N LEU A 114 -3.74 7.95 -3.41
CA LEU A 114 -3.50 8.41 -2.05
C LEU A 114 -4.27 9.69 -1.76
N ALA A 115 -4.81 9.84 -0.56
CA ALA A 115 -5.50 11.05 -0.15
C ALA A 115 -4.51 12.22 -0.07
N GLY A 116 -4.79 13.31 -0.79
CA GLY A 116 -3.96 14.51 -0.79
C GLY A 116 -2.73 14.47 -1.72
N PHE A 117 -2.49 13.37 -2.44
CA PHE A 117 -1.36 13.24 -3.35
C PHE A 117 -1.81 12.87 -4.77
N TYR A 118 -1.00 13.15 -5.77
CA TYR A 118 -1.20 12.76 -7.16
C TYR A 118 -0.14 11.75 -7.56
N ASP A 119 -0.54 10.66 -8.24
CA ASP A 119 0.42 9.76 -8.91
C ASP A 119 1.05 10.49 -10.10
N LEU A 120 2.37 10.71 -10.02
CA LEU A 120 3.14 11.44 -11.03
C LEU A 120 3.73 10.52 -12.10
N LYS A 121 3.52 9.19 -11.98
CA LYS A 121 3.80 8.09 -12.93
C LYS A 121 5.25 7.86 -13.35
N ARG A 122 6.01 8.93 -13.59
CA ARG A 122 7.40 8.88 -14.03
C ARG A 122 8.30 9.26 -12.86
N LEU A 123 9.43 8.59 -12.74
CA LEU A 123 10.49 9.00 -11.83
C LEU A 123 11.51 9.82 -12.62
N SER A 124 12.01 10.89 -12.01
CA SER A 124 13.20 11.62 -12.46
C SER A 124 14.47 10.91 -12.00
N ASP A 125 15.63 11.32 -12.53
CA ASP A 125 16.93 10.82 -12.07
C ASP A 125 17.17 11.12 -10.59
N ASN A 126 16.66 12.26 -10.11
CA ASN A 126 16.73 12.62 -8.70
C ASN A 126 15.89 11.68 -7.82
N ASP A 127 14.67 11.35 -8.25
CA ASP A 127 13.79 10.38 -7.56
C ASP A 127 14.48 9.02 -7.43
N GLN A 128 15.07 8.55 -8.54
CA GLN A 128 15.78 7.27 -8.57
C GLN A 128 17.00 7.27 -7.65
N ARG A 129 17.76 8.37 -7.62
CA ARG A 129 18.91 8.54 -6.74
C ARG A 129 18.50 8.52 -5.26
N ILE A 130 17.47 9.26 -4.89
CA ILE A 130 16.93 9.30 -3.53
C ILE A 130 16.45 7.90 -3.11
N LEU A 131 15.64 7.25 -3.96
CA LEU A 131 15.14 5.91 -3.69
C LEU A 131 16.26 4.90 -3.51
N LYS A 132 17.28 4.95 -4.36
CA LYS A 132 18.47 4.08 -4.25
C LYS A 132 19.18 4.29 -2.90
N GLN A 133 19.37 5.53 -2.47
CA GLN A 133 20.01 5.83 -1.19
C GLN A 133 19.25 5.22 0.00
N CYS A 134 17.92 5.38 0.02
CA CYS A 134 17.12 4.85 1.13
C CYS A 134 17.11 3.33 1.19
N ARG A 135 17.20 2.65 0.04
CA ARG A 135 17.24 1.19 -0.05
C ARG A 135 18.60 0.56 0.27
N GLN A 136 19.65 1.38 0.34
CA GLN A 136 21.01 0.92 0.59
C GLN A 136 21.47 1.12 2.03
N THR A 137 20.71 1.88 2.82
CA THR A 137 21.05 2.15 4.22
C THR A 137 20.38 1.10 5.12
N PRO A 138 21.13 0.12 5.68
CA PRO A 138 20.53 -0.86 6.58
C PRO A 138 20.03 -0.14 7.83
N ARG A 139 18.74 -0.29 8.15
CA ARG A 139 18.22 0.20 9.43
C ARG A 139 18.45 -0.84 10.51
N SER A 140 19.18 -0.45 11.56
CA SER A 140 19.32 -1.24 12.77
C SER A 140 17.94 -1.47 13.36
N ARG A 141 17.57 -2.75 13.48
CA ARG A 141 16.38 -3.22 14.19
C ARG A 141 16.45 -2.90 15.67
#